data_AF-A0A0D7AAY3-F1
#
_entry.id   AF-A0A0D7AAY3-F1
#
_cell.length_a   1.000
_cell.length_b   1.000
_cell.length_c   1.000
_cell.angle_alpha   90.00
_cell.angle_beta   90.00
_cell.angle_gamma   90.00
#
_symmetry.space_group_name_H-M   'P 1'
#
loop_
_entity.id
_entity.type
_entity.pdbx_description
1 polymer ?
#
loop_
_entity_poly.entity_id
_entity_poly.type
_entity_poly.pdbx_seq_one_letter_code
_entity_poly.pdbx_strand_id
1 'polypeptide(L)'
;MDPMPFWDVAGMIWSGLDQMFPGKRSRKNPFVLGRTIGLFFACIVEMISWLFGIVPTFTRGRVHYISLNWWFDAEKARRVLGYVPQYTTRQSIEKTLADWKEKNGHLIEAWAAQKKEK
;
A
#
# COMPACT_ATOMS: atom_id res chain seq x y z
N MET A 1 -14.05 10.07 -10.81
CA MET A 1 -12.98 9.43 -10.01
C MET A 1 -11.70 9.97 -10.59
N ASP A 2 -10.86 10.54 -9.74
CA ASP A 2 -9.66 11.24 -10.19
C ASP A 2 -8.53 10.22 -10.31
N PRO A 3 -7.84 10.14 -11.46
CA PRO A 3 -6.75 9.19 -11.65
C PRO A 3 -5.64 9.53 -10.65
N MET A 4 -5.27 8.54 -9.84
CA MET A 4 -4.23 8.69 -8.83
C MET A 4 -3.24 7.54 -8.92
N PRO A 5 -1.93 7.79 -8.86
CA PRO A 5 -0.95 6.72 -8.85
C PRO A 5 -1.07 5.92 -7.56
N PHE A 6 -0.75 4.63 -7.64
CA PHE A 6 -0.89 3.69 -6.53
C PHE A 6 -0.18 4.15 -5.25
N TRP A 7 1.03 4.67 -5.41
CA TRP A 7 1.86 5.11 -4.29
C TRP A 7 1.28 6.32 -3.56
N ASP A 8 0.55 7.20 -4.25
CA ASP A 8 -0.12 8.33 -3.60
C ASP A 8 -1.32 7.85 -2.78
N VAL A 9 -2.10 6.90 -3.29
CA VAL A 9 -3.21 6.28 -2.54
C VAL A 9 -2.67 5.59 -1.28
N ALA A 10 -1.62 4.77 -1.42
CA ALA A 10 -0.99 4.10 -0.29
C ALA A 10 -0.43 5.10 0.73
N GLY A 11 0.20 6.17 0.25
CA GLY A 11 0.72 7.26 1.08
C GLY A 11 -0.38 8.00 1.84
N MET A 12 -1.53 8.25 1.22
CA MET A 12 -2.68 8.86 1.88
C MET A 12 -3.27 7.96 2.97
N ILE A 13 -3.39 6.66 2.71
CA ILE A 13 -3.86 5.69 3.72
C ILE A 13 -2.89 5.66 4.90
N TRP A 14 -1.57 5.58 4.65
CA TRP A 14 -0.56 5.62 5.70
C TRP A 14 -0.55 6.94 6.47
N SER A 15 -0.69 8.07 5.79
CA SER A 15 -0.82 9.36 6.46
C SER A 15 -2.07 9.44 7.35
N GLY A 16 -3.18 8.85 6.91
CA GLY A 16 -4.40 8.77 7.72
C GLY A 16 -4.23 7.90 8.96
N LEU A 17 -3.58 6.74 8.82
CA LEU A 17 -3.25 5.89 9.97
C LEU A 17 -2.24 6.53 10.93
N ASP A 18 -1.23 7.24 10.42
CA ASP A 18 -0.25 7.94 11.25
C ASP A 18 -0.92 9.03 12.11
N GLN A 19 -1.96 9.69 11.60
CA GLN A 19 -2.77 10.63 12.39
C GLN A 19 -3.55 9.94 13.51
N MET A 20 -3.94 8.67 13.33
CA MET A 20 -4.64 7.89 14.36
C MET A 20 -3.70 7.37 15.46
N PHE A 21 -2.42 7.14 15.15
CA PHE A 21 -1.41 6.60 16.08
C PHE A 21 -0.19 7.55 16.23
N PRO A 22 -0.33 8.69 16.94
CA PRO A 22 0.69 9.74 16.97
C PRO A 22 2.02 9.30 17.63
N GLY A 23 3.06 9.15 16.82
CA GLY A 23 4.40 8.80 17.28
C GLY A 23 4.70 7.30 17.30
N LYS A 24 3.80 6.45 16.79
CA LYS A 24 4.12 5.03 16.53
C LYS A 24 5.15 4.88 15.41
N ARG A 25 5.10 5.78 14.41
CA ARG A 25 5.98 5.78 13.26
C ARG A 25 6.48 7.20 12.96
N SER A 26 7.76 7.32 12.62
CA SER A 26 8.30 8.53 11.99
C SER A 26 8.09 8.45 10.48
N ARG A 27 7.59 9.53 9.86
CA ARG A 27 7.45 9.61 8.40
C ARG A 27 8.84 9.56 7.77
N LYS A 28 9.26 8.36 7.37
CA LYS A 28 10.49 8.13 6.62
C LYS A 28 10.21 8.30 5.13
N ASN A 29 11.13 8.93 4.41
CA ASN A 29 11.08 9.00 2.96
C ASN A 29 11.07 7.57 2.37
N PRO A 30 10.29 7.34 1.30
CA PRO A 30 10.27 6.04 0.64
C PRO A 30 11.66 5.72 0.10
N PHE A 31 12.17 4.55 0.43
CA PHE A 31 13.40 4.03 -0.15
C PHE A 31 13.08 3.46 -1.54
N VAL A 32 13.51 4.15 -2.58
CA VAL A 32 13.25 3.76 -3.97
C VAL A 32 14.38 2.86 -4.46
N LEU A 33 14.09 1.57 -4.62
CA LEU A 33 15.01 0.62 -5.22
C LEU A 33 14.75 0.55 -6.74
N GLY A 34 15.81 0.69 -7.55
CA GLY A 34 15.70 0.57 -9.00
C GLY A 34 15.33 -0.86 -9.45
N ARG A 35 14.54 -0.98 -10.52
CA ARG A 35 14.11 -2.26 -11.10
C ARG A 35 15.27 -3.22 -11.39
N THR A 36 16.39 -2.71 -11.89
CA THR A 36 17.59 -3.51 -12.21
C THR A 36 18.14 -4.22 -10.98
N ILE A 37 18.22 -3.51 -9.85
CA ILE A 37 18.71 -4.06 -8.59
C ILE A 37 17.72 -5.12 -8.07
N GLY A 38 16.42 -4.85 -8.14
CA GLY A 38 15.39 -5.82 -7.77
C GLY A 38 15.47 -7.10 -8.60
N LEU A 39 15.68 -6.99 -9.92
CA LEU A 39 15.80 -8.15 -10.81
C LEU A 39 17.08 -8.95 -10.55
N PHE A 40 18.18 -8.30 -10.20
CA PHE A 40 19.41 -8.96 -9.80
C PHE A 40 19.21 -9.83 -8.55
N PHE A 41 18.59 -9.28 -7.50
CA PHE A 41 18.27 -10.03 -6.29
C PHE A 41 17.28 -11.16 -6.57
N ALA A 42 16.27 -10.93 -7.43
CA ALA A 42 15.32 -11.97 -7.78
C ALA A 42 15.97 -13.13 -8.52
N CYS A 43 16.95 -12.86 -9.39
CA CYS A 43 17.74 -13.88 -10.05
C CYS A 43 18.48 -14.77 -9.05
N ILE A 44 19.13 -14.16 -8.05
CA ILE A 44 19.86 -14.88 -6.99
C ILE A 44 18.90 -15.73 -6.17
N VAL A 45 17.78 -15.16 -5.72
CA VAL A 45 16.81 -15.87 -4.90
C VAL A 45 16.21 -17.06 -5.65
N GLU A 46 15.84 -16.89 -6.92
CA GLU A 46 15.34 -17.99 -7.74
C GLU A 46 16.37 -19.11 -7.94
N MET A 47 17.64 -18.75 -8.13
CA MET A 47 18.72 -19.73 -8.27
C MET A 47 18.94 -20.53 -6.98
N ILE A 48 18.91 -19.87 -5.83
CA ILE A 48 19.01 -20.51 -4.51
C ILE A 48 17.77 -21.39 -4.27
N SER A 49 16.56 -20.86 -4.51
CA SER A 49 15.31 -21.61 -4.36
C SER A 49 15.26 -22.85 -5.24
N TRP A 50 15.78 -22.78 -6.46
CA TRP A 50 15.91 -23.93 -7.35
C TRP A 50 16.86 -24.98 -6.78
N LEU A 51 18.00 -24.57 -6.19
CA LEU A 51 18.97 -25.48 -5.58
C LEU A 51 18.42 -26.19 -4.32
N PHE A 52 17.65 -25.49 -3.50
CA PHE A 52 17.09 -26.02 -2.25
C PHE A 52 15.67 -26.59 -2.38
N GLY A 53 15.04 -26.49 -3.54
CA GLY A 53 13.65 -26.95 -3.77
C GLY A 53 12.59 -26.15 -3.00
N ILE A 54 12.89 -24.91 -2.61
CA ILE A 54 11.99 -24.05 -1.82
C ILE A 54 11.19 -23.14 -2.76
N VAL A 55 9.92 -22.91 -2.46
CA VAL A 55 9.09 -21.96 -3.23
C VAL A 55 9.62 -20.53 -3.06
N PRO A 56 10.07 -19.85 -4.13
CA PRO A 56 10.60 -18.49 -4.03
C PRO A 56 9.48 -17.50 -3.71
N THR A 57 9.63 -16.77 -2.62
CA THR A 57 8.76 -15.63 -2.27
C THR A 57 9.12 -14.38 -3.08
N PHE A 58 10.38 -14.24 -3.48
CA PHE A 58 10.88 -13.14 -4.30
C PHE A 58 11.29 -13.65 -5.69
N THR A 59 10.50 -13.30 -6.72
CA THR A 59 10.70 -13.77 -8.11
C THR A 59 10.79 -12.59 -9.08
N ARG A 60 11.39 -12.82 -10.25
CA ARG A 60 11.50 -11.82 -11.33
C ARG A 60 10.12 -11.35 -11.77
N GLY A 61 9.14 -12.26 -11.81
CA GLY A 61 7.75 -11.93 -12.12
C GLY A 61 7.13 -10.94 -11.14
N ARG A 62 7.32 -11.16 -9.82
CA ARG A 62 6.84 -10.23 -8.78
C ARG A 62 7.55 -8.89 -8.84
N VAL A 63 8.87 -8.88 -9.02
CA VAL A 63 9.63 -7.65 -9.21
C VAL A 63 9.14 -6.89 -10.43
N HIS A 64 8.90 -7.58 -11.55
CA HIS A 64 8.38 -6.95 -12.75
C HIS A 64 7.00 -6.33 -12.51
N TYR A 65 6.09 -7.08 -11.90
CA TYR A 65 4.74 -6.64 -11.58
C TYR A 65 4.71 -5.40 -10.68
N ILE A 66 5.50 -5.39 -9.60
CA ILE A 66 5.59 -4.27 -8.65
C ILE A 66 6.32 -3.05 -9.26
N SER A 67 7.23 -3.28 -10.22
CA SER A 67 7.93 -2.18 -10.91
C SER A 67 7.05 -1.44 -11.91
N LEU A 68 5.84 -1.92 -12.19
CA LEU A 68 4.90 -1.23 -13.07
C LEU A 68 4.28 -0.04 -12.33
N ASN A 69 4.10 1.07 -13.04
CA ASN A 69 3.37 2.22 -12.51
C ASN A 69 1.88 1.92 -12.53
N TRP A 70 1.30 1.61 -11.36
CA TRP A 70 -0.12 1.35 -11.23
C TRP A 70 -0.90 2.64 -10.99
N TRP A 71 -2.06 2.73 -11.62
CA TRP A 71 -2.97 3.86 -11.52
C TRP A 71 -4.35 3.36 -11.13
N PHE A 72 -4.98 4.08 -10.20
CA PHE A 72 -6.38 3.89 -9.88
C PHE A 72 -7.20 4.82 -10.76
N ASP A 73 -7.69 4.26 -11.88
CA ASP A 73 -8.53 4.97 -12.84
C ASP A 73 -9.75 4.11 -13.21
N ALA A 74 -10.91 4.77 -13.29
CA ALA A 74 -12.20 4.19 -13.65
C ALA A 74 -12.70 4.64 -15.03
N GLU A 75 -11.88 5.31 -15.86
CA GLU A 75 -12.27 5.75 -17.19
C GLU A 75 -12.82 4.63 -18.07
N LYS A 76 -12.20 3.43 -18.00
CA LYS A 76 -12.68 2.27 -18.75
C LYS A 76 -14.08 1.85 -18.30
N ALA A 77 -14.33 1.82 -16.99
CA ALA A 77 -15.66 1.51 -16.46
C ALA A 77 -16.69 2.57 -16.88
N ARG A 78 -16.31 3.85 -16.86
CA ARG A 78 -17.19 4.94 -17.32
C ARG A 78 -17.54 4.81 -18.81
N ARG A 79 -16.55 4.49 -19.65
CA ARG A 79 -16.73 4.37 -21.11
C ARG A 79 -17.54 3.13 -21.51
N VAL A 80 -17.28 1.99 -20.88
CA VAL A 80 -17.86 0.71 -21.28
C VAL A 80 -19.19 0.43 -20.58
N LEU A 81 -19.28 0.75 -19.28
CA LEU A 81 -20.43 0.40 -18.44
C LEU A 81 -21.34 1.60 -18.13
N GLY A 82 -20.97 2.82 -18.56
CA GLY A 82 -21.69 4.03 -18.17
C GLY A 82 -21.57 4.35 -16.68
N TYR A 83 -20.58 3.77 -15.98
CA TYR A 83 -20.42 3.92 -14.54
C TYR A 83 -20.10 5.37 -14.15
N VAL A 84 -20.93 5.94 -13.27
CA VAL A 84 -20.69 7.25 -12.65
C VAL A 84 -20.24 7.04 -11.21
N PRO A 85 -18.99 7.42 -10.85
CA PRO A 85 -18.49 7.26 -9.49
C PRO A 85 -19.25 8.17 -8.53
N GLN A 86 -19.75 7.61 -7.43
CA GLN A 86 -20.47 8.35 -6.39
C GLN A 86 -19.55 9.27 -5.58
N TYR A 87 -18.28 8.89 -5.42
CA TYR A 87 -17.29 9.59 -4.63
C TYR A 87 -16.00 9.79 -5.42
N THR A 88 -15.25 10.83 -5.10
CA THR A 88 -13.88 11.02 -5.59
C THR A 88 -12.93 10.04 -4.89
N THR A 89 -11.77 9.79 -5.49
CA THR A 89 -10.77 8.84 -4.96
C THR A 89 -10.37 9.21 -3.53
N ARG A 90 -10.15 10.50 -3.26
CA ARG A 90 -9.82 11.02 -1.92
C ARG A 90 -10.95 10.81 -0.91
N GLN A 91 -12.18 11.14 -1.27
CA GLN A 91 -13.34 10.94 -0.38
C GLN A 91 -13.56 9.47 -0.04
N SER A 92 -13.37 8.57 -1.03
CA SER A 92 -13.45 7.13 -0.81
C SER A 92 -12.42 6.67 0.23
N ILE A 93 -11.16 7.13 0.12
CA ILE A 93 -10.10 6.81 1.08
C ILE A 93 -10.46 7.32 2.49
N GLU A 94 -10.93 8.56 2.60
CA GLU A 94 -11.34 9.15 3.89
C GLU A 94 -12.47 8.35 4.55
N LYS A 95 -13.48 7.94 3.78
CA LYS A 95 -14.57 7.09 4.28
C LYS A 95 -14.06 5.72 4.73
N THR A 96 -13.17 5.09 3.96
CA THR A 96 -12.57 3.80 4.34
C THR A 96 -11.76 3.92 5.63
N LEU A 97 -11.00 5.01 5.81
CA LEU A 97 -10.26 5.25 7.04
C LEU A 97 -11.18 5.51 8.24
N ALA A 98 -12.29 6.21 8.04
CA ALA A 98 -13.29 6.45 9.09
C ALA A 98 -13.96 5.14 9.54
N ASP A 99 -14.41 4.31 8.59
CA ASP A 99 -14.98 2.97 8.87
C ASP A 99 -13.95 2.05 9.56
N TRP A 100 -12.69 2.10 9.13
CA TRP A 100 -11.61 1.36 9.77
C TRP A 100 -11.39 1.82 11.21
N LYS A 101 -11.40 3.13 11.47
CA LYS A 101 -11.25 3.71 12.80
C LYS A 101 -12.38 3.28 13.74
N GLU A 102 -13.62 3.27 13.25
CA GLU A 102 -14.79 2.81 14.02
C GLU A 102 -14.63 1.34 14.44
N LYS A 103 -14.26 0.46 13.51
CA LYS A 103 -14.07 -0.98 13.77
C LYS A 103 -12.86 -1.27 14.67
N ASN A 104 -11.80 -0.48 14.54
CA ASN A 104 -10.51 -0.73 15.21
C ASN A 104 -10.23 0.26 16.34
N GLY A 105 -11.25 0.97 16.86
CA GLY A 105 -11.08 1.95 17.94
C GLY A 105 -10.38 1.38 19.17
N HIS A 106 -10.66 0.12 19.51
CA HIS A 106 -10.00 -0.60 20.60
C HIS A 106 -8.46 -0.66 20.47
N LEU A 107 -7.92 -0.72 19.25
CA LEU A 107 -6.47 -0.70 19.03
C LEU A 107 -5.85 0.66 19.31
N ILE A 108 -6.59 1.74 19.04
CA ILE A 108 -6.16 3.11 19.30
C ILE A 108 -6.10 3.36 20.80
N GLU A 109 -7.12 2.91 21.52
CA GLU A 109 -7.19 3.00 22.99
C GLU A 109 -6.09 2.15 23.66
N ALA A 110 -5.90 0.91 23.22
CA ALA A 110 -4.83 0.05 23.72
C ALA A 110 -3.43 0.67 23.51
N TRP A 111 -3.20 1.28 22.34
CA TRP A 111 -1.95 1.98 22.06
C TRP A 111 -1.77 3.24 22.93
N ALA A 112 -2.86 3.99 23.18
CA ALA A 112 -2.83 5.16 24.07
C ALA A 112 -2.55 4.76 25.54
N ALA A 113 -3.09 3.62 25.99
CA ALA A 113 -2.80 3.06 27.32
C ALA A 113 -1.33 2.64 27.44
N GLN A 114 -0.79 1.93 26.45
CA GLN A 114 0.62 1.52 26.42
C GLN A 114 1.59 2.70 26.49
N LYS A 115 1.22 3.85 25.91
CA LYS A 115 2.02 5.08 25.96
C LYS A 115 1.94 5.80 27.32
N LYS A 116 0.90 5.57 28.13
CA LYS A 116 0.79 6.14 29.48
C LYS A 116 1.61 5.38 30.52
N GLU A 117 1.81 4.08 30.31
CA GLU A 117 2.60 3.23 31.22
C GLU A 117 4.12 3.36 31.04
N LYS A 118 4.57 4.07 30.00
CA LYS A 118 5.98 4.19 29.61
C LYS A 118 6.46 5.63 29.69
#